data_AF-A0A968NTK6-F1
#
_entry.id   AF-A0A968NTK6-F1
#
_cell.length_a   1.000
_cell.length_b   1.000
_cell.length_c   1.000
_cell.angle_alpha   90.00
_cell.angle_beta   90.00
_cell.angle_gamma   90.00
#
_symmetry.space_group_name_H-M   'P 1'
#
loop_
_entity.id
_entity.type
_entity.pdbx_description
1 polymer ?
#
loop_
_entity_poly.entity_id
_entity_poly.type
_entity_poly.pdbx_seq_one_letter_code
_entity_poly.pdbx_strand_id
1 'polypeptide(L)'
;HGARKCLGSALTGTICAIAAYVLTPSQPQLVPFLLLGYVASISTKLSDTCASEVGKAYGKRTFLITTLQAVDRGTEGAVSLEGTIAGLVGSLVIAIAAFAVGLIDLAGIAICLIAAFVATNLESVIGATVQNKFDWLTNELVNIFNTLIGAGVAIGLALLIYGLT
;
A
#
# COMPACT_ATOMS: atom_id res chain seq x y z
N HIS A 1 -13.36 -0.56 14.86
CA HIS A 1 -12.52 0.38 14.08
C HIS A 1 -11.90 -0.24 12.82
N GLY A 2 -11.52 -1.52 12.79
CA GLY A 2 -10.89 -2.14 11.60
C GLY A 2 -11.78 -2.40 10.37
N ALA A 3 -13.08 -2.70 10.52
CA ALA A 3 -13.95 -3.06 9.39
C ALA A 3 -14.14 -1.93 8.35
N ARG A 4 -14.16 -0.67 8.81
CA ARG A 4 -14.29 0.52 7.95
C ARG A 4 -13.04 0.77 7.08
N LYS A 5 -11.85 0.55 7.65
CA LYS A 5 -10.58 0.60 6.89
C LYS A 5 -10.55 -0.42 5.75
N CYS A 6 -11.22 -1.56 5.91
CA CYS A 6 -11.18 -2.66 4.95
C CYS A 6 -11.99 -2.37 3.67
N LEU A 7 -13.13 -1.67 3.78
CA LEU A 7 -14.03 -1.40 2.65
C LEU A 7 -13.42 -0.45 1.62
N GLY A 8 -12.83 0.67 2.06
CA GLY A 8 -12.21 1.64 1.15
C GLY A 8 -11.06 1.03 0.35
N SER A 9 -10.20 0.27 1.01
CA SER A 9 -9.03 -0.34 0.38
C SER A 9 -9.35 -1.57 -0.47
N ALA A 10 -10.47 -2.26 -0.19
CA ALA A 10 -10.95 -3.35 -1.05
C ALA A 10 -11.38 -2.86 -2.43
N LEU A 11 -11.80 -1.60 -2.57
CA LEU A 11 -12.22 -1.00 -3.84
C LEU A 11 -11.09 -0.97 -4.88
N THR A 12 -9.88 -0.58 -4.49
CA THR A 12 -8.74 -0.56 -5.42
C THR A 12 -8.46 -1.95 -5.98
N GLY A 13 -8.41 -2.96 -5.09
CA GLY A 13 -8.20 -4.34 -5.50
C GLY A 13 -9.33 -4.84 -6.41
N THR A 14 -10.59 -4.56 -6.06
CA THR A 14 -11.72 -4.98 -6.91
C THR A 14 -11.70 -4.30 -8.27
N ILE A 15 -11.35 -3.02 -8.36
CA ILE A 15 -11.21 -2.30 -9.64
C ILE A 15 -10.13 -2.96 -10.51
N CYS A 16 -8.95 -3.27 -9.94
CA CYS A 16 -7.88 -3.95 -10.67
C CYS A 16 -8.31 -5.35 -11.16
N ALA A 17 -9.01 -6.12 -10.32
CA ALA A 17 -9.49 -7.45 -10.67
C ALA A 17 -10.58 -7.42 -11.75
N ILE A 18 -11.54 -6.49 -11.66
CA ILE A 18 -12.59 -6.30 -12.67
C ILE A 18 -11.97 -5.85 -13.98
N ALA A 19 -11.04 -4.89 -13.94
CA ALA A 19 -10.34 -4.43 -15.13
C ALA A 19 -9.57 -5.57 -15.81
N ALA A 20 -8.88 -6.41 -15.03
CA ALA A 20 -8.18 -7.59 -15.57
C ALA A 20 -9.15 -8.55 -16.27
N TYR A 21 -10.29 -8.87 -15.65
CA TYR A 21 -11.30 -9.75 -16.24
C TYR A 21 -11.89 -9.18 -17.54
N VAL A 22 -12.25 -7.89 -17.54
CA VAL A 22 -12.85 -7.20 -18.70
C VAL A 22 -11.85 -7.04 -19.85
N LEU A 23 -10.57 -6.83 -19.55
CA LEU A 23 -9.52 -6.62 -20.57
C LEU A 23 -8.91 -7.94 -21.07
N THR A 24 -9.16 -9.07 -20.40
CA THR A 24 -8.69 -10.39 -20.85
C THR A 24 -8.99 -10.72 -22.33
N PRO A 25 -10.20 -10.48 -22.86
CA PRO A 25 -10.50 -10.78 -24.26
C PRO A 25 -9.90 -9.79 -25.25
N SER A 26 -9.68 -8.53 -24.86
CA SER A 26 -9.29 -7.45 -25.77
C SER A 26 -7.80 -7.12 -25.74
N GLN A 27 -7.17 -7.21 -24.56
CA GLN A 27 -5.78 -6.81 -24.30
C GLN A 27 -5.14 -7.73 -23.24
N PRO A 28 -4.91 -9.02 -23.56
CA PRO A 28 -4.38 -9.99 -22.61
C PRO A 28 -2.99 -9.62 -22.05
N GLN A 29 -2.22 -8.80 -22.79
CA GLN A 29 -0.91 -8.32 -22.37
C GLN A 29 -0.96 -7.40 -21.14
N LEU A 30 -2.10 -6.75 -20.86
CA LEU A 30 -2.26 -5.85 -19.72
C LEU A 30 -2.63 -6.59 -18.43
N VAL A 31 -3.10 -7.83 -18.53
CA VAL A 31 -3.61 -8.63 -17.40
C VAL A 31 -2.54 -8.86 -16.31
N PRO A 32 -1.27 -9.22 -16.63
CA PRO A 32 -0.25 -9.41 -15.60
C PRO A 32 0.04 -8.13 -14.79
N PHE A 33 0.06 -6.96 -15.44
CA PHE A 33 0.26 -5.68 -14.77
C PHE A 33 -0.89 -5.36 -13.82
N LEU A 34 -2.13 -5.64 -14.23
CA LEU A 34 -3.32 -5.43 -13.39
C LEU A 34 -3.38 -6.40 -12.21
N LEU A 35 -2.96 -7.65 -12.38
CA LEU A 35 -2.81 -8.61 -11.29
C LEU A 35 -1.73 -8.17 -10.29
N LEU A 36 -0.60 -7.66 -10.78
CA LEU A 36 0.43 -7.09 -9.92
C LEU A 36 -0.09 -5.86 -9.15
N GLY A 37 -0.84 -4.97 -9.80
CA GLY A 37 -1.50 -3.85 -9.15
C GLY A 37 -2.52 -4.29 -8.08
N TYR A 38 -3.28 -5.35 -8.35
CA TYR A 38 -4.18 -5.99 -7.39
C TYR A 38 -3.40 -6.46 -6.14
N VAL A 39 -2.35 -7.27 -6.33
CA VAL A 39 -1.53 -7.78 -5.21
C VAL A 39 -0.86 -6.65 -4.44
N ALA A 40 -0.33 -5.65 -5.14
CA ALA A 40 0.30 -4.48 -4.53
C ALA A 40 -0.70 -3.68 -3.69
N SER A 41 -1.95 -3.54 -4.13
CA SER A 41 -2.99 -2.83 -3.34
C SER A 41 -3.28 -3.53 -2.00
N ILE A 42 -3.39 -4.86 -2.01
CA ILE A 42 -3.62 -5.66 -0.79
C ILE A 42 -2.38 -5.65 0.11
N SER A 43 -1.19 -5.80 -0.49
CA SER A 43 0.09 -5.75 0.21
C SER A 43 0.29 -4.40 0.90
N THR A 44 -0.04 -3.30 0.22
CA THR A 44 -0.03 -1.93 0.77
C THR A 44 -0.98 -1.79 1.95
N LYS A 45 -2.21 -2.32 1.83
CA LYS A 45 -3.19 -2.23 2.91
C LYS A 45 -2.75 -2.99 4.16
N LEU A 46 -2.21 -4.20 3.99
CA LEU A 46 -1.70 -4.96 5.12
C LEU A 46 -0.47 -4.27 5.72
N SER A 47 0.40 -3.70 4.89
CA SER A 47 1.54 -2.90 5.35
C SER A 47 1.12 -1.71 6.22
N ASP A 48 0.16 -0.90 5.77
CA ASP A 48 -0.35 0.24 6.57
C ASP A 48 -0.98 -0.22 7.89
N THR A 49 -1.78 -1.28 7.84
CA THR A 49 -2.45 -1.79 9.05
C THR A 49 -1.43 -2.33 10.04
N CYS A 50 -0.48 -3.16 9.59
CA CYS A 50 0.57 -3.69 10.45
C CYS A 50 1.46 -2.55 10.99
N ALA A 51 1.83 -1.58 10.15
CA ALA A 51 2.67 -0.47 10.57
C ALA A 51 2.01 0.41 11.62
N SER A 52 0.73 0.74 11.44
CA SER A 52 0.00 1.58 12.37
C SER A 52 -0.35 0.86 13.68
N GLU A 53 -0.78 -0.40 13.64
CA GLU A 53 -1.13 -1.15 14.85
C GLU A 53 0.13 -1.54 15.66
N VAL A 54 1.19 -2.03 15.01
CA VAL A 54 2.45 -2.34 15.69
C VAL A 54 3.16 -1.07 16.14
N GLY A 55 3.12 0.00 15.35
CA GLY A 55 3.66 1.29 15.74
C GLY A 55 2.99 1.88 16.98
N LYS A 56 1.65 1.77 17.08
CA LYS A 56 0.91 2.20 18.28
C LYS A 56 1.19 1.32 19.50
N ALA A 57 1.20 0.00 19.32
CA ALA A 57 1.40 -0.94 20.42
C ALA A 57 2.85 -0.97 20.94
N TYR A 58 3.84 -0.95 20.04
CA TYR A 58 5.24 -1.24 20.36
C TYR A 58 6.23 -0.13 20.00
N GLY A 59 5.82 0.93 19.29
CA GLY A 59 6.73 1.96 18.78
C GLY A 59 7.47 2.73 19.88
N LYS A 60 8.73 2.40 20.18
CA LYS A 60 9.47 3.05 21.28
C LYS A 60 9.81 4.50 20.98
N ARG A 61 10.04 4.81 19.71
CA ARG A 61 10.29 6.17 19.20
C ARG A 61 9.48 6.40 17.94
N THR A 62 8.52 7.30 18.03
CA THR A 62 7.67 7.76 16.92
C THR A 62 8.13 9.15 16.48
N PHE A 63 8.21 9.34 15.17
CA PHE A 63 8.64 10.60 14.57
C PHE A 63 7.62 11.04 13.51
N LEU A 64 7.43 12.34 13.36
CA LEU A 64 6.63 12.87 12.26
C LEU A 64 7.44 12.75 10.96
N ILE A 65 6.88 12.15 9.91
CA ILE A 65 7.62 11.91 8.67
C ILE A 65 8.14 13.19 7.98
N THR A 66 7.50 14.33 8.23
CA THR A 66 7.83 15.61 7.59
C THR A 66 8.91 16.39 8.33
N THR A 67 8.88 16.41 9.66
CA THR A 67 9.80 17.22 10.49
C THR A 67 10.86 16.37 11.20
N LEU A 68 10.71 15.04 11.18
CA LEU A 68 11.50 14.08 11.94
C LEU A 68 11.55 14.39 13.45
N GLN A 69 10.60 15.17 13.95
CA GLN A 69 10.46 15.48 15.37
C GLN A 69 9.76 14.34 16.08
N ALA A 70 10.18 14.09 17.32
CA ALA A 70 9.52 13.10 18.17
C ALA A 70 8.08 13.56 18.48
N VAL A 71 7.12 12.67 18.25
CA VAL A 71 5.69 12.91 18.49
C VAL A 71 5.11 11.73 19.27
N ASP A 72 3.96 11.96 19.91
CA ASP A 72 3.26 10.90 20.63
C ASP A 72 2.80 9.77 19.69
N ARG A 73 2.63 8.58 20.26
CA ARG A 73 2.15 7.42 19.51
C ARG A 73 0.72 7.67 19.03
N GLY A 74 0.47 7.35 17.76
CA GLY A 74 -0.86 7.48 17.17
C GLY A 74 -1.19 8.89 16.67
N THR A 75 -0.25 9.84 16.70
CA THR A 75 -0.36 11.09 15.92
C THR A 75 -0.46 10.77 14.42
N GLU A 76 -1.34 11.47 13.71
CA GLU A 76 -1.50 11.33 12.26
C GLU A 76 -0.17 11.64 11.54
N GLY A 77 0.26 10.71 10.68
CA GLY A 77 1.55 10.81 9.98
C GLY A 77 2.79 10.49 10.83
N ALA A 78 2.62 9.95 12.04
CA ALA A 78 3.73 9.45 12.84
C ALA A 78 4.21 8.07 12.34
N VAL A 79 5.54 7.93 12.23
CA VAL A 79 6.21 6.71 11.79
C VAL A 79 7.14 6.22 12.90
N SER A 80 7.24 4.91 13.08
CA SER A 80 8.19 4.27 14.00
C SER A 80 8.94 3.17 13.29
N LEU A 81 10.14 2.85 13.75
CA LEU A 81 10.95 1.79 13.17
C LEU A 81 10.24 0.43 13.28
N GLU A 82 9.65 0.14 14.45
CA GLU A 82 8.90 -1.08 14.70
C GLU A 82 7.69 -1.19 13.77
N GLY A 83 6.97 -0.08 13.56
CA GLY A 83 5.88 0.00 12.60
C GLY A 83 6.35 -0.25 11.17
N THR A 84 7.43 0.39 10.72
CA THR A 84 7.96 0.19 9.37
C THR A 84 8.37 -1.26 9.12
N ILE A 85 9.05 -1.91 10.08
CA ILE A 85 9.41 -3.32 9.97
C ILE A 85 8.16 -4.20 9.91
N ALA A 86 7.16 -3.94 10.76
CA ALA A 86 5.91 -4.68 10.73
C ALA A 86 5.15 -4.50 9.40
N GLY A 87 5.17 -3.31 8.81
CA GLY A 87 4.60 -3.03 7.51
C GLY A 87 5.29 -3.81 6.39
N LEU A 88 6.63 -3.85 6.40
CA LEU A 88 7.42 -4.65 5.46
C LEU A 88 7.13 -6.16 5.60
N VAL A 89 7.00 -6.67 6.82
CA VAL A 89 6.62 -8.07 7.06
C VAL A 89 5.19 -8.34 6.56
N GLY A 90 4.25 -7.44 6.83
CA GLY A 90 2.87 -7.57 6.35
C GLY A 90 2.79 -7.60 4.83
N SER A 91 3.44 -6.66 4.15
CA SER A 91 3.50 -6.64 2.68
C SER A 91 4.16 -7.89 2.09
N LEU A 92 5.24 -8.36 2.72
CA LEU A 92 5.96 -9.58 2.31
C LEU A 92 5.07 -10.82 2.36
N VAL A 93 4.26 -10.98 3.41
CA VAL A 93 3.35 -12.13 3.56
C VAL A 93 2.38 -12.22 2.39
N ILE A 94 1.77 -11.11 2.00
CA ILE A 94 0.86 -11.06 0.84
C ILE A 94 1.59 -11.35 -0.45
N ALA A 95 2.78 -10.77 -0.64
CA ALA A 95 3.56 -10.96 -1.85
C ALA A 95 4.01 -12.43 -2.03
N ILE A 96 4.47 -13.08 -0.95
CA ILE A 96 4.84 -14.51 -0.98
C ILE A 96 3.61 -15.37 -1.25
N ALA A 97 2.46 -15.08 -0.62
CA ALA A 97 1.24 -15.81 -0.88
C ALA A 97 0.81 -15.71 -2.36
N ALA A 98 0.87 -14.50 -2.93
CA ALA A 98 0.57 -14.26 -4.34
C ALA A 98 1.54 -14.98 -5.29
N PHE A 99 2.83 -15.00 -4.97
CA PHE A 99 3.83 -15.76 -5.72
C PHE A 99 3.55 -17.28 -5.66
N ALA A 100 3.21 -17.81 -4.48
CA ALA A 100 2.94 -19.23 -4.29
C ALA A 100 1.72 -19.73 -5.07
N VAL A 101 0.71 -18.87 -5.27
CA VAL A 101 -0.47 -19.18 -6.10
C VAL A 101 -0.28 -18.85 -7.58
N GLY A 102 0.90 -18.35 -7.98
CA GLY A 102 1.22 -18.01 -9.37
C GLY A 102 0.58 -16.72 -9.89
N LEU A 103 0.17 -15.81 -9.01
CA LEU A 103 -0.41 -14.51 -9.40
C LEU A 103 0.66 -13.51 -9.86
N ILE A 104 1.88 -13.62 -9.33
CA ILE A 104 3.03 -12.76 -9.63
C ILE A 104 4.30 -13.60 -9.75
N ASP A 105 5.31 -13.06 -10.41
CA ASP A 105 6.65 -13.65 -10.49
C ASP A 105 7.55 -13.22 -9.32
N LEU A 106 8.78 -13.73 -9.29
CA LEU A 106 9.73 -13.44 -8.21
C LEU A 106 10.07 -11.95 -8.12
N ALA A 107 10.19 -11.28 -9.26
CA ALA A 107 10.41 -9.83 -9.32
C ALA A 107 9.18 -9.04 -8.85
N GLY A 108 7.97 -9.55 -9.09
CA GLY A 108 6.73 -9.02 -8.53
C GLY A 108 6.74 -8.90 -7.01
N ILE A 109 7.42 -9.80 -6.28
CA ILE A 109 7.55 -9.70 -4.82
C ILE A 109 8.26 -8.40 -4.43
N ALA A 110 9.41 -8.12 -5.08
CA ALA A 110 10.18 -6.91 -4.83
C ALA A 110 9.39 -5.65 -5.23
N ILE A 111 8.67 -5.70 -6.36
CA ILE A 111 7.84 -4.58 -6.81
C ILE A 111 6.73 -4.29 -5.80
N CYS A 112 6.03 -5.31 -5.29
CA CYS A 112 4.99 -5.14 -4.28
C CYS A 112 5.54 -4.55 -2.97
N LEU A 113 6.71 -5.00 -2.51
CA LEU A 113 7.36 -4.46 -1.31
C LEU A 113 7.70 -2.97 -1.47
N ILE A 114 8.33 -2.61 -2.60
CA ILE A 114 8.70 -1.22 -2.89
C ILE A 114 7.43 -0.37 -3.00
N ALA A 115 6.41 -0.84 -3.71
CA ALA A 115 5.16 -0.13 -3.88
C ALA A 115 4.43 0.09 -2.53
N ALA A 116 4.32 -0.95 -1.70
CA ALA A 116 3.71 -0.86 -0.37
C ALA A 116 4.48 0.10 0.54
N PHE A 117 5.81 0.04 0.52
CA PHE A 117 6.65 0.95 1.29
C PHE A 117 6.47 2.40 0.83
N VAL A 118 6.56 2.68 -0.48
CA VAL A 118 6.37 4.04 -1.03
C VAL A 118 4.98 4.58 -0.68
N ALA A 119 3.94 3.77 -0.88
CA ALA A 119 2.57 4.18 -0.64
C ALA A 119 2.31 4.50 0.85
N THR A 120 2.75 3.64 1.77
CA THR A 120 2.58 3.86 3.22
C THR A 120 3.36 5.07 3.75
N ASN A 121 4.52 5.37 3.17
CA ASN A 121 5.25 6.61 3.48
C ASN A 121 4.50 7.84 2.95
N LEU A 122 3.98 7.78 1.71
CA LEU A 122 3.19 8.89 1.16
C LEU A 122 1.90 9.14 1.94
N GLU A 123 1.22 8.09 2.40
CA GLU A 123 0.08 8.21 3.33
C GLU A 123 0.49 8.96 4.59
N SER A 124 1.63 8.61 5.20
CA SER A 124 2.13 9.30 6.39
C SER A 124 2.40 10.79 6.12
N VAL A 125 2.91 11.13 4.93
CA VAL A 125 3.13 12.53 4.52
C VAL A 125 1.80 13.27 4.36
N ILE A 126 0.81 12.65 3.72
CA ILE A 126 -0.53 13.21 3.55
C ILE A 126 -1.19 13.43 4.93
N GLY A 127 -1.08 12.45 5.83
CA GLY A 127 -1.56 12.55 7.21
C GLY A 127 -0.93 13.71 7.97
N ALA A 128 0.40 13.86 7.88
CA ALA A 128 1.13 14.91 8.57
C ALA A 128 0.88 16.33 8.00
N THR A 129 0.54 16.47 6.72
CA THR A 129 0.48 17.78 6.04
C THR A 129 -0.92 18.26 5.68
N VAL A 130 -1.79 17.36 5.21
CA VAL A 130 -3.06 17.69 4.55
C VAL A 130 -4.25 17.33 5.43
N GLN A 131 -4.19 16.23 6.18
CA GLN A 131 -5.34 15.71 6.93
C GLN A 131 -5.83 16.67 8.03
N ASN A 132 -4.93 17.45 8.63
CA ASN A 132 -5.29 18.50 9.61
C ASN A 132 -5.80 19.80 8.96
N LYS A 133 -5.72 19.95 7.64
CA LYS A 133 -6.12 21.17 6.91
C LYS A 133 -7.51 21.05 6.26
N PHE A 134 -8.01 19.83 6.07
CA PHE A 134 -9.24 19.57 5.35
C PHE A 134 -10.10 18.54 6.08
N ASP A 135 -11.21 19.00 6.67
CA ASP A 135 -12.14 18.14 7.42
C ASP A 135 -12.80 17.06 6.55
N TRP A 136 -12.86 17.26 5.22
CA TRP A 136 -13.39 16.27 4.28
C TRP A 136 -12.39 15.15 3.99
N LEU A 137 -11.08 15.35 4.25
CA LEU A 137 -10.05 14.34 4.00
C LEU A 137 -10.01 13.35 5.17
N THR A 138 -10.98 12.44 5.19
CA THR A 138 -11.07 11.44 6.23
C THR A 138 -9.98 10.38 6.11
N ASN A 139 -9.68 9.72 7.22
CA ASN A 139 -8.81 8.54 7.27
C ASN A 139 -9.19 7.47 6.22
N GLU A 140 -10.47 7.35 5.85
CA GLU A 140 -10.92 6.40 4.83
C GLU A 140 -10.48 6.80 3.42
N LEU A 141 -10.57 8.09 3.07
CA LEU A 141 -10.13 8.59 1.77
C LEU A 141 -8.62 8.47 1.61
N VAL A 142 -7.86 8.80 2.65
CA VAL A 142 -6.40 8.65 2.66
C VAL A 142 -6.01 7.19 2.45
N ASN A 143 -6.71 6.25 3.08
CA ASN A 143 -6.52 4.82 2.88
C ASN A 143 -6.83 4.35 1.44
N ILE A 144 -7.83 4.93 0.78
CA ILE A 144 -8.13 4.67 -0.63
C ILE A 144 -6.99 5.18 -1.52
N PHE A 145 -6.51 6.41 -1.27
CA PHE A 145 -5.38 6.96 -2.01
C PHE A 145 -4.13 6.12 -1.81
N ASN A 146 -3.86 5.65 -0.59
CA ASN A 146 -2.73 4.79 -0.29
C ASN A 146 -2.74 3.52 -1.15
N THR A 147 -3.86 2.78 -1.18
CA THR A 147 -3.93 1.56 -2.01
C THR A 147 -3.87 1.84 -3.51
N LEU A 148 -4.42 2.97 -3.97
CA LEU A 148 -4.30 3.42 -5.37
C LEU A 148 -2.85 3.75 -5.74
N ILE A 149 -2.13 4.44 -4.87
CA ILE A 149 -0.71 4.74 -5.04
C ILE A 149 0.09 3.43 -5.08
N GLY A 150 -0.18 2.49 -4.17
CA GLY A 150 0.47 1.18 -4.17
C GLY A 150 0.26 0.42 -5.49
N ALA A 151 -0.99 0.34 -5.97
CA ALA A 151 -1.29 -0.30 -7.25
C ALA A 151 -0.61 0.43 -8.43
N GLY A 152 -0.70 1.76 -8.47
CA GLY A 152 -0.13 2.59 -9.54
C GLY A 152 1.40 2.53 -9.59
N VAL A 153 2.08 2.57 -8.45
CA VAL A 153 3.54 2.43 -8.36
C VAL A 153 3.96 1.05 -8.85
N ALA A 154 3.26 -0.02 -8.45
CA ALA A 154 3.58 -1.36 -8.90
C ALA A 154 3.41 -1.53 -10.42
N ILE A 155 2.29 -1.05 -10.97
CA ILE A 155 2.04 -1.06 -12.42
C ILE A 155 3.10 -0.23 -13.16
N GLY A 156 3.41 0.97 -12.68
CA GLY A 156 4.41 1.85 -13.29
C GLY A 156 5.81 1.25 -13.28
N LEU A 157 6.22 0.65 -12.15
CA LEU A 157 7.50 -0.05 -12.06
C LEU A 157 7.57 -1.26 -12.99
N ALA A 158 6.50 -2.05 -13.05
CA ALA A 158 6.45 -3.19 -13.95
C ALA A 158 6.45 -2.75 -15.43
N LEU A 159 5.72 -1.70 -15.80
CA LEU A 159 5.79 -1.16 -17.16
C LEU A 159 7.19 -0.64 -17.50
N LEU A 160 7.90 -0.05 -16.54
CA LEU A 160 9.28 0.39 -16.74
C LEU A 160 10.23 -0.80 -16.92
N ILE A 161 10.10 -1.84 -16.10
CA ILE A 161 11.00 -3.00 -16.13
C ILE A 161 10.74 -3.90 -17.33
N TYR A 162 9.48 -4.22 -17.61
CA TYR A 162 9.07 -5.20 -18.63
C TYR A 162 8.58 -4.55 -19.93
N GLY A 163 8.25 -3.26 -19.94
CA GLY A 163 7.84 -2.54 -21.16
C GLY A 163 9.00 -1.91 -21.93
N LEU A 164 10.20 -1.84 -21.32
CA LEU A 164 11.44 -1.44 -22.01
C LEU A 164 12.20 -2.63 -22.63
N THR A 165 11.71 -3.85 -22.44
CA THR A 165 12.25 -5.11 -23.01
C THR A 165 11.38 -5.63 -24.15
#